data_AF-A0A135V1P4-F1
#
_entry.id   AF-A0A135V1P4-F1
#
_cell.length_a   1.000
_cell.length_b   1.000
_cell.length_c   1.000
_cell.angle_alpha   90.00
_cell.angle_beta   90.00
_cell.angle_gamma   90.00
#
_symmetry.space_group_name_H-M   'P 1'
#
loop_
_entity.id
_entity.type
_entity.pdbx_description
1 polymer ?
#
loop_
_entity_poly.entity_id
_entity_poly.type
_entity_poly.pdbx_seq_one_letter_code
_entity_poly.pdbx_strand_id
1 'polypeptide(L)'
;PTPTPTPTPTPTPTPTPSSTSTKAPASTSKSSSGGSSSSGGKGLTAEFPSGTIPCSQFPSDYGAVAVDYLGTNGWTGIQRTPNYSIGDAAISFIETAVASDGGCSKNSFCSYSCPVGYQKTQWPTAQGSTKQSIGGLYCNADGYLELSRPTKKTLCEQGAGGVFVQNDLDDISCICRTDYPGTESMVIATVPQPGQQLALTNPASADYYIWNDSPTTAQYYVNKLGYAVEDACVWKSSKDPLGAGNWAPVNIGVGKSSDGNTYISIFNNAPTSTAKLDFNIEITGANSKCALVDGSYTGGGTGCTTAISGDAKAIIRFYK
;
A
#
# COMPACT_ATOMS: atom_id res chain seq x y z
N PRO A 1 -49.90 -45.89 -58.64
CA PRO A 1 -50.12 -45.59 -57.21
C PRO A 1 -48.79 -45.20 -56.56
N THR A 2 -48.53 -43.89 -56.55
CA THR A 2 -47.28 -43.29 -56.07
C THR A 2 -47.61 -42.55 -54.77
N PRO A 3 -46.84 -42.76 -53.68
CA PRO A 3 -47.18 -42.19 -52.38
C PRO A 3 -46.97 -40.67 -52.36
N THR A 4 -47.96 -39.96 -51.85
CA THR A 4 -47.96 -38.50 -51.63
C THR A 4 -46.96 -38.15 -50.50
N PRO A 5 -46.06 -37.18 -50.70
CA PRO A 5 -45.16 -36.72 -49.65
C PRO A 5 -45.88 -35.76 -48.69
N THR A 6 -45.71 -35.99 -47.38
CA THR A 6 -46.06 -35.07 -46.31
C THR A 6 -44.84 -34.25 -45.90
N PRO A 7 -44.87 -32.91 -45.98
CA PRO A 7 -43.94 -32.05 -45.23
C PRO A 7 -44.70 -31.26 -44.15
N THR A 8 -44.44 -31.53 -42.86
CA THR A 8 -43.43 -30.93 -41.96
C THR A 8 -43.93 -29.64 -41.29
N PRO A 9 -44.12 -29.62 -39.95
CA PRO A 9 -44.64 -28.46 -39.25
C PRO A 9 -43.63 -27.31 -39.16
N THR A 10 -44.15 -26.09 -39.32
CA THR A 10 -43.43 -24.83 -39.14
C THR A 10 -43.01 -24.64 -37.67
N PRO A 11 -41.75 -24.26 -37.36
CA PRO A 11 -41.35 -23.97 -35.99
C PRO A 11 -41.92 -22.62 -35.51
N THR A 12 -42.53 -22.64 -34.32
CA THR A 12 -42.95 -21.47 -33.56
C THR A 12 -41.72 -20.68 -33.06
N PRO A 13 -41.71 -19.33 -33.13
CA PRO A 13 -40.59 -18.54 -32.63
C PRO A 13 -40.45 -18.64 -31.10
N THR A 14 -39.25 -18.98 -30.65
CA THR A 14 -38.83 -18.94 -29.24
C THR A 14 -38.69 -17.49 -28.76
N PRO A 15 -39.26 -17.11 -27.60
CA PRO A 15 -39.09 -15.76 -27.07
C PRO A 15 -37.65 -15.50 -26.63
N THR A 16 -37.14 -14.33 -27.00
CA THR A 16 -35.85 -13.76 -26.56
C THR A 16 -35.86 -13.53 -25.04
N PRO A 17 -34.86 -13.99 -24.28
CA PRO A 17 -34.75 -13.63 -22.88
C PRO A 17 -34.31 -12.17 -22.76
N SER A 18 -35.14 -11.34 -22.13
CA SER A 18 -34.79 -9.98 -21.70
C SER A 18 -33.63 -10.06 -20.70
N SER A 19 -32.55 -9.36 -21.00
CA SER A 19 -31.48 -9.05 -20.06
C SER A 19 -31.99 -8.04 -19.03
N THR A 20 -32.49 -8.54 -17.89
CA THR A 20 -32.62 -7.73 -16.67
C THR A 20 -31.23 -7.33 -16.19
N SER A 21 -30.91 -6.05 -16.33
CA SER A 21 -29.75 -5.41 -15.73
C SER A 21 -29.95 -5.34 -14.21
N THR A 22 -29.35 -6.28 -13.49
CA THR A 22 -29.27 -6.24 -12.03
C THR A 22 -28.27 -5.15 -11.64
N LYS A 23 -28.80 -3.98 -11.32
CA LYS A 23 -28.07 -2.85 -10.74
C LYS A 23 -27.40 -3.33 -9.44
N ALA A 24 -26.08 -3.19 -9.35
CA ALA A 24 -25.30 -3.47 -8.16
C ALA A 24 -25.83 -2.68 -6.94
N PRO A 25 -25.79 -3.23 -5.71
CA PRO A 25 -26.31 -2.52 -4.54
C PRO A 25 -25.45 -1.29 -4.24
N ALA A 26 -26.10 -0.15 -4.12
CA ALA A 26 -25.48 1.05 -3.57
C ALA A 26 -25.03 0.77 -2.13
N SER A 27 -23.76 1.02 -1.82
CA SER A 27 -23.22 1.01 -0.47
C SER A 27 -23.92 2.08 0.36
N THR A 28 -24.84 1.65 1.22
CA THR A 28 -25.48 2.51 2.22
C THR A 28 -24.43 2.94 3.24
N SER A 29 -24.01 4.20 3.17
CA SER A 29 -23.37 4.92 4.26
C SER A 29 -24.33 5.00 5.44
N LYS A 30 -24.21 4.08 6.41
CA LYS A 30 -24.88 4.21 7.70
C LYS A 30 -24.10 5.21 8.55
N SER A 31 -24.63 6.42 8.65
CA SER A 31 -24.35 7.31 9.77
C SER A 31 -24.92 6.68 11.05
N SER A 32 -24.07 6.38 12.02
CA SER A 32 -24.48 6.04 13.38
C SER A 32 -24.27 7.24 14.29
N SER A 33 -25.37 7.89 14.67
CA SER A 33 -25.44 8.85 15.76
C SER A 33 -25.72 8.14 17.09
N GLY A 34 -24.92 8.44 18.11
CA GLY A 34 -25.34 8.44 19.52
C GLY A 34 -24.84 7.29 20.40
N GLY A 35 -23.86 7.60 21.25
CA GLY A 35 -23.43 6.77 22.39
C GLY A 35 -22.13 7.29 23.01
N SER A 36 -22.24 8.20 23.98
CA SER A 36 -21.12 8.93 24.60
C SER A 36 -20.10 8.05 25.33
N SER A 37 -18.83 8.22 24.97
CA SER A 37 -17.64 8.18 25.84
C SER A 37 -16.53 8.90 25.09
N SER A 38 -16.04 10.01 25.64
CA SER A 38 -15.18 10.98 24.94
C SER A 38 -13.80 10.43 24.55
N SER A 39 -13.55 10.24 23.25
CA SER A 39 -12.21 10.37 22.67
C SER A 39 -12.34 11.14 21.36
N GLY A 40 -11.67 12.29 21.27
CA GLY A 40 -11.95 13.36 20.30
C GLY A 40 -11.46 13.14 18.87
N GLY A 41 -11.35 11.90 18.37
CA GLY A 41 -10.84 11.62 17.03
C GLY A 41 -11.79 12.07 15.91
N LYS A 42 -11.27 12.78 14.90
CA LYS A 42 -12.03 13.42 13.81
C LYS A 42 -11.34 13.35 12.44
N GLY A 43 -10.39 12.43 12.24
CA GLY A 43 -9.67 12.23 10.97
C GLY A 43 -8.20 12.62 11.00
N LEU A 44 -7.61 12.82 9.81
CA LEU A 44 -6.14 12.93 9.58
C LEU A 44 -5.42 14.04 10.36
N THR A 45 -6.14 15.07 10.79
CA THR A 45 -5.59 16.22 11.52
C THR A 45 -5.80 16.14 13.03
N ALA A 46 -6.47 15.10 13.52
CA ALA A 46 -6.70 14.92 14.95
C ALA A 46 -5.39 14.54 15.65
N GLU A 47 -5.05 15.24 16.72
CA GLU A 47 -3.94 14.86 17.58
C GLU A 47 -4.26 13.54 18.30
N PHE A 48 -3.30 12.63 18.30
CA PHE A 48 -3.47 11.32 18.91
C PHE A 48 -3.29 11.41 20.43
N PRO A 49 -4.27 10.95 21.23
CA PRO A 49 -4.21 11.02 22.68
C PRO A 49 -3.35 9.87 23.22
N SER A 50 -2.03 10.06 23.14
CA SER A 50 -1.02 9.09 23.58
C SER A 50 -1.30 8.55 24.97
N GLY A 51 -1.24 7.23 25.14
CA GLY A 51 -1.43 6.54 26.42
C GLY A 51 -2.89 6.36 26.84
N THR A 52 -3.88 6.66 25.99
CA THR A 52 -5.31 6.58 26.36
C THR A 52 -6.11 5.55 25.57
N ILE A 53 -5.69 5.23 24.35
CA ILE A 53 -6.40 4.28 23.47
C ILE A 53 -5.90 2.86 23.77
N PRO A 54 -6.76 1.90 24.12
CA PRO A 54 -6.35 0.51 24.33
C PRO A 54 -5.71 -0.08 23.06
N CYS A 55 -4.69 -0.93 23.20
CA CYS A 55 -4.02 -1.54 22.05
C CYS A 55 -4.92 -2.47 21.21
N SER A 56 -6.02 -2.95 21.81
CA SER A 56 -7.05 -3.72 21.11
C SER A 56 -7.90 -2.87 20.16
N GLN A 57 -7.85 -1.54 20.27
CA GLN A 57 -8.59 -0.61 19.42
C GLN A 57 -7.69 -0.07 18.31
N PHE A 58 -8.05 -0.32 17.06
CA PHE A 58 -7.37 0.27 15.91
C PHE A 58 -7.69 1.77 15.83
N PRO A 59 -6.69 2.67 15.63
CA PRO A 59 -6.87 4.11 15.79
C PRO A 59 -7.42 4.82 14.54
N SER A 60 -8.49 4.28 13.93
CA SER A 60 -9.07 4.82 12.68
C SER A 60 -9.58 6.26 12.83
N ASP A 61 -10.07 6.64 14.01
CA ASP A 61 -10.57 8.00 14.28
C ASP A 61 -9.48 9.09 14.19
N TYR A 62 -8.20 8.67 14.13
CA TYR A 62 -7.02 9.53 14.00
C TYR A 62 -6.33 9.40 12.63
N GLY A 63 -7.05 8.86 11.64
CA GLY A 63 -6.63 8.82 10.24
C GLY A 63 -5.86 7.57 9.82
N ALA A 64 -5.54 6.65 10.74
CA ALA A 64 -4.97 5.37 10.38
C ALA A 64 -5.97 4.54 9.55
N VAL A 65 -5.49 3.84 8.54
CA VAL A 65 -6.29 2.99 7.65
C VAL A 65 -5.98 1.54 7.95
N ALA A 66 -7.03 0.76 8.23
CA ALA A 66 -6.91 -0.65 8.52
C ALA A 66 -6.54 -1.44 7.26
N VAL A 67 -5.66 -2.42 7.43
CA VAL A 67 -5.18 -3.34 6.39
C VAL A 67 -5.63 -4.76 6.74
N ASP A 68 -6.93 -5.01 6.60
CA ASP A 68 -7.59 -6.19 7.15
C ASP A 68 -7.18 -7.51 6.48
N TYR A 69 -6.76 -7.47 5.20
CA TYR A 69 -6.33 -8.66 4.46
C TYR A 69 -5.09 -9.34 5.02
N LEU A 70 -4.36 -8.70 5.95
CA LEU A 70 -3.21 -9.29 6.62
C LEU A 70 -3.59 -10.18 7.81
N GLY A 71 -4.84 -10.13 8.27
CA GLY A 71 -5.30 -10.91 9.43
C GLY A 71 -4.75 -10.42 10.79
N THR A 72 -4.10 -9.27 10.81
CA THR A 72 -3.44 -8.67 11.99
C THR A 72 -4.32 -7.60 12.65
N ASN A 73 -5.65 -7.77 12.61
CA ASN A 73 -6.64 -6.80 13.12
C ASN A 73 -6.41 -5.36 12.62
N GLY A 74 -6.13 -5.21 11.33
CA GLY A 74 -5.97 -3.92 10.65
C GLY A 74 -4.55 -3.33 10.67
N TRP A 75 -3.62 -3.86 11.46
CA TRP A 75 -2.24 -3.37 11.53
C TRP A 75 -1.40 -3.85 10.33
N THR A 76 -0.55 -3.01 9.74
CA THR A 76 0.35 -3.41 8.65
C THR A 76 1.48 -4.33 9.12
N GLY A 77 1.77 -4.32 10.42
CA GLY A 77 2.75 -5.18 11.04
C GLY A 77 2.81 -4.97 12.55
N ILE A 78 3.15 -6.01 13.28
CA ILE A 78 3.31 -5.96 14.74
C ILE A 78 4.68 -6.54 15.06
N GLN A 79 5.54 -5.75 15.70
CA GLN A 79 6.90 -6.11 16.07
C GLN A 79 6.97 -6.14 17.60
N ARG A 80 6.97 -7.34 18.19
CA ARG A 80 7.07 -7.54 19.64
C ARG A 80 8.49 -7.26 20.10
N THR A 81 8.59 -6.43 21.12
CA THR A 81 9.85 -5.94 21.68
C THR A 81 9.80 -6.03 23.22
N PRO A 82 9.65 -7.23 23.81
CA PRO A 82 9.47 -7.42 25.25
C PRO A 82 10.59 -6.84 26.12
N ASN A 83 11.79 -6.68 25.56
CA ASN A 83 12.96 -6.15 26.27
C ASN A 83 13.19 -4.65 26.05
N TYR A 84 12.34 -3.99 25.26
CA TYR A 84 12.47 -2.57 24.96
C TYR A 84 11.99 -1.71 26.13
N SER A 85 12.75 -0.67 26.43
CA SER A 85 12.38 0.43 27.32
C SER A 85 12.53 1.78 26.60
N ILE A 86 11.69 2.74 26.98
CA ILE A 86 11.79 4.11 26.45
C ILE A 86 13.18 4.66 26.77
N GLY A 87 13.89 5.11 25.74
CA GLY A 87 15.25 5.64 25.84
C GLY A 87 16.35 4.67 25.42
N ASP A 88 16.02 3.39 25.16
CA ASP A 88 16.99 2.45 24.59
C ASP A 88 17.57 2.98 23.28
N ALA A 89 18.88 2.78 23.07
CA ALA A 89 19.56 3.19 21.85
C ALA A 89 19.23 2.27 20.66
N ALA A 90 18.93 1.00 20.92
CA ALA A 90 18.62 -0.01 19.92
C ALA A 90 17.72 -1.09 20.51
N ILE A 91 16.95 -1.77 19.64
CA ILE A 91 16.07 -2.86 20.00
C ILE A 91 16.79 -4.18 19.66
N SER A 92 17.16 -4.94 20.69
CA SER A 92 17.97 -6.15 20.55
C SER A 92 17.20 -7.42 20.21
N PHE A 93 15.89 -7.43 20.50
CA PHE A 93 15.00 -8.55 20.22
C PHE A 93 13.73 -8.04 19.55
N ILE A 94 13.42 -8.59 18.38
CA ILE A 94 12.25 -8.27 17.58
C ILE A 94 11.64 -9.59 17.13
N GLU A 95 10.38 -9.81 17.46
CA GLU A 95 9.58 -10.90 16.94
C GLU A 95 8.41 -10.30 16.15
N THR A 96 8.39 -10.53 14.84
CA THR A 96 7.32 -10.05 13.95
C THR A 96 6.14 -11.01 14.00
N ALA A 97 4.97 -10.50 14.35
CA ALA A 97 3.75 -11.29 14.41
C ALA A 97 3.29 -11.73 13.01
N VAL A 98 2.60 -12.86 12.95
CA VAL A 98 1.93 -13.37 11.75
C VAL A 98 0.40 -13.29 11.92
N ALA A 99 -0.35 -13.52 10.83
CA ALA A 99 -1.81 -13.42 10.83
C ALA A 99 -2.51 -14.23 11.95
N SER A 100 -1.96 -15.39 12.34
CA SER A 100 -2.52 -16.23 13.41
C SER A 100 -2.35 -15.66 14.82
N ASP A 101 -1.56 -14.60 14.97
CA ASP A 101 -1.20 -14.06 16.27
C ASP A 101 -2.15 -12.97 16.78
N GLY A 102 -3.10 -12.54 15.94
CA GLY A 102 -4.08 -11.50 16.27
C GLY A 102 -3.54 -10.07 16.13
N GLY A 103 -4.00 -9.18 17.01
CA GLY A 103 -3.76 -7.74 16.92
C GLY A 103 -2.60 -7.24 17.77
N CYS A 104 -2.46 -5.91 17.80
CA CYS A 104 -1.46 -5.20 18.59
C CYS A 104 -1.46 -5.62 20.06
N SER A 105 -0.30 -6.07 20.55
CA SER A 105 -0.10 -6.60 21.91
C SER A 105 0.86 -5.73 22.71
N LYS A 106 0.83 -5.88 24.05
CA LYS A 106 1.75 -5.19 24.97
C LYS A 106 3.22 -5.34 24.54
N ASN A 107 4.01 -4.32 24.84
CA ASN A 107 5.44 -4.22 24.52
C ASN A 107 5.72 -4.52 23.04
N SER A 108 4.92 -3.93 22.15
CA SER A 108 5.05 -4.12 20.71
C SER A 108 4.91 -2.80 19.96
N PHE A 109 5.63 -2.66 18.85
CA PHE A 109 5.37 -1.61 17.88
C PHE A 109 4.35 -2.10 16.87
N CYS A 110 3.29 -1.32 16.68
CA CYS A 110 2.14 -1.66 15.85
C CYS A 110 2.04 -0.67 14.69
N SER A 111 2.52 -1.13 13.54
CA SER A 111 2.59 -0.37 12.29
C SER A 111 1.22 -0.29 11.64
N TYR A 112 0.92 0.85 11.02
CA TYR A 112 -0.38 1.15 10.42
C TYR A 112 -0.22 1.82 9.05
N SER A 113 -1.27 1.72 8.24
CA SER A 113 -1.35 2.43 6.97
C SER A 113 -1.98 3.82 7.15
N CYS A 114 -1.72 4.69 6.18
CA CYS A 114 -2.37 5.99 6.02
C CYS A 114 -3.04 6.03 4.63
N PRO A 115 -3.97 6.96 4.39
CA PRO A 115 -4.61 7.09 3.08
C PRO A 115 -3.59 7.29 1.95
N VAL A 116 -3.99 6.96 0.73
CA VAL A 116 -3.18 7.16 -0.48
C VAL A 116 -2.67 8.61 -0.56
N GLY A 117 -1.37 8.79 -0.79
CA GLY A 117 -0.70 10.10 -0.76
C GLY A 117 -0.17 10.53 0.61
N TYR A 118 -0.52 9.80 1.68
CA TYR A 118 -0.02 10.01 3.04
C TYR A 118 0.96 8.92 3.46
N GLN A 119 1.68 9.17 4.54
CA GLN A 119 2.59 8.25 5.20
C GLN A 119 2.48 8.39 6.72
N LYS A 120 2.82 7.32 7.43
CA LYS A 120 2.79 7.29 8.90
C LYS A 120 3.83 8.25 9.46
N THR A 121 3.63 8.74 10.68
CA THR A 121 4.56 9.67 11.35
C THR A 121 5.29 9.05 12.55
N GLN A 122 4.88 7.85 12.95
CA GLN A 122 5.30 7.22 14.20
C GLN A 122 6.30 6.10 13.95
N TRP A 123 7.48 6.25 14.53
CA TRP A 123 8.51 5.24 14.72
C TRP A 123 9.40 5.67 15.90
N PRO A 124 10.01 4.74 16.66
CA PRO A 124 10.96 5.08 17.71
C PRO A 124 12.31 5.56 17.14
N THR A 125 13.08 6.32 17.93
CA THR A 125 14.49 6.60 17.62
C THR A 125 15.32 5.31 17.63
N ALA A 126 15.04 4.40 18.57
CA ALA A 126 15.64 3.09 18.64
C ALA A 126 15.24 2.25 17.43
N GLN A 127 16.19 1.63 16.74
CA GLN A 127 15.90 0.69 15.64
C GLN A 127 16.52 -0.67 15.97
N GLY A 128 16.23 -1.70 15.17
CA GLY A 128 16.75 -3.04 15.42
C GLY A 128 18.28 -3.07 15.41
N SER A 129 18.88 -3.78 16.37
CA SER A 129 20.35 -3.90 16.49
C SER A 129 21.02 -4.54 15.27
N THR A 130 20.24 -5.29 14.47
CA THR A 130 20.70 -5.88 13.19
C THR A 130 20.21 -5.11 11.97
N LYS A 131 19.92 -3.81 12.15
CA LYS A 131 19.41 -2.86 11.13
C LYS A 131 17.98 -3.09 10.67
N GLN A 132 17.19 -3.85 11.42
CA GLN A 132 15.77 -3.99 11.16
C GLN A 132 15.06 -2.65 11.40
N SER A 133 14.19 -2.25 10.47
CA SER A 133 13.29 -1.12 10.70
C SER A 133 12.24 -1.44 11.77
N ILE A 134 11.85 -0.41 12.53
CA ILE A 134 10.79 -0.44 13.53
C ILE A 134 9.93 0.80 13.34
N GLY A 135 8.62 0.62 13.28
CA GLY A 135 7.67 1.70 13.06
C GLY A 135 6.28 1.40 13.62
N GLY A 136 5.46 2.44 13.72
CA GLY A 136 4.12 2.38 14.28
C GLY A 136 3.99 2.97 15.68
N LEU A 137 2.80 2.86 16.25
CA LEU A 137 2.54 3.22 17.64
C LEU A 137 3.14 2.19 18.59
N TYR A 138 3.55 2.60 19.78
CA TYR A 138 4.01 1.66 20.80
C TYR A 138 2.84 1.23 21.68
N CYS A 139 2.56 -0.07 21.78
CA CYS A 139 1.67 -0.58 22.81
C CYS A 139 2.46 -0.79 24.09
N ASN A 140 2.20 0.06 25.09
CA ASN A 140 2.93 0.02 26.35
C ASN A 140 2.58 -1.20 27.22
N ALA A 141 3.29 -1.36 28.33
CA ALA A 141 3.08 -2.47 29.28
C ALA A 141 1.69 -2.46 29.93
N ASP A 142 1.04 -1.29 29.99
CA ASP A 142 -0.31 -1.13 30.53
C ASP A 142 -1.40 -1.51 29.51
N GLY A 143 -1.04 -1.69 28.24
CA GLY A 143 -1.98 -2.04 27.16
C GLY A 143 -2.63 -0.84 26.48
N TYR A 144 -1.95 0.31 26.47
CA TYR A 144 -2.38 1.51 25.77
C TYR A 144 -1.38 1.92 24.67
N LEU A 145 -1.91 2.47 23.58
CA LEU A 145 -1.16 2.97 22.45
C LEU A 145 -0.51 4.32 22.77
N GLU A 146 0.78 4.44 22.50
CA GLU A 146 1.59 5.63 22.69
C GLU A 146 2.26 6.09 21.39
N LEU A 147 2.43 7.41 21.27
CA LEU A 147 3.25 8.00 20.22
C LEU A 147 4.71 7.56 20.40
N SER A 148 5.25 6.81 19.46
CA SER A 148 6.67 6.44 19.45
C SER A 148 7.57 7.60 18.98
N ARG A 149 6.99 8.62 18.34
CA ARG A 149 7.64 9.87 17.95
C ARG A 149 6.86 11.07 18.49
N PRO A 150 7.03 11.43 19.77
CA PRO A 150 6.19 12.44 20.44
C PRO A 150 6.24 13.84 19.82
N THR A 151 7.23 14.15 18.99
CA THR A 151 7.33 15.41 18.24
C THR A 151 6.32 15.51 17.09
N LYS A 152 5.72 14.40 16.66
CA LYS A 152 4.61 14.36 15.71
C LYS A 152 3.33 13.94 16.44
N LYS A 153 2.32 14.81 16.47
CA LYS A 153 1.07 14.59 17.22
C LYS A 153 -0.03 13.91 16.40
N THR A 154 0.00 13.99 15.08
CA THR A 154 -0.91 13.29 14.17
C THR A 154 -0.28 11.98 13.70
N LEU A 155 -1.10 10.98 13.35
CA LEU A 155 -0.59 9.67 12.88
C LEU A 155 -0.15 9.67 11.42
N CYS A 156 -0.76 10.52 10.59
CA CYS A 156 -0.46 10.58 9.16
C CYS A 156 0.00 11.98 8.77
N GLU A 157 0.97 12.05 7.86
CA GLU A 157 1.40 13.26 7.19
C GLU A 157 1.39 13.07 5.67
N GLN A 158 1.12 14.14 4.93
CA GLN A 158 1.08 14.09 3.48
C GLN A 158 2.51 13.99 2.93
N GLY A 159 2.71 13.20 1.87
CA GLY A 159 3.94 13.25 1.11
C GLY A 159 4.09 14.58 0.35
N ALA A 160 5.22 14.78 -0.32
CA ALA A 160 5.51 15.96 -1.13
C ALA A 160 4.58 16.14 -2.36
N GLY A 161 3.76 15.15 -2.69
CA GLY A 161 2.84 15.19 -3.83
C GLY A 161 3.53 15.08 -5.19
N GLY A 162 2.82 15.47 -6.24
CA GLY A 162 3.36 15.57 -7.61
C GLY A 162 3.45 14.24 -8.39
N VAL A 163 3.25 13.09 -7.77
CA VAL A 163 3.35 11.77 -8.41
C VAL A 163 2.01 11.05 -8.39
N PHE A 164 1.60 10.55 -9.54
CA PHE A 164 0.34 9.85 -9.74
C PHE A 164 0.56 8.53 -10.47
N VAL A 165 -0.36 7.58 -10.27
CA VAL A 165 -0.50 6.40 -11.11
C VAL A 165 -1.82 6.47 -11.86
N GLN A 166 -1.77 6.17 -13.16
CA GLN A 166 -2.91 6.06 -14.06
C GLN A 166 -3.00 4.62 -14.55
N ASN A 167 -4.16 4.00 -14.37
CA ASN A 167 -4.42 2.65 -14.90
C ASN A 167 -5.26 2.74 -16.18
N ASP A 168 -4.66 2.54 -17.35
CA ASP A 168 -5.37 2.46 -18.64
C ASP A 168 -5.65 1.02 -19.07
N LEU A 169 -5.42 0.05 -18.18
CA LEU A 169 -5.77 -1.35 -18.38
C LEU A 169 -7.27 -1.57 -18.14
N ASP A 170 -7.75 -2.74 -18.56
CA ASP A 170 -9.14 -3.18 -18.39
C ASP A 170 -9.42 -3.85 -17.03
N ASP A 171 -8.39 -4.07 -16.23
CA ASP A 171 -8.47 -4.65 -14.87
C ASP A 171 -7.48 -3.94 -13.91
N ILE A 172 -7.50 -4.29 -12.63
CA ILE A 172 -6.64 -3.69 -11.60
C ILE A 172 -5.21 -4.21 -11.67
N SER A 173 -4.25 -3.36 -11.32
CA SER A 173 -2.91 -3.78 -10.90
C SER A 173 -2.60 -3.13 -9.55
N CYS A 174 -2.40 -3.96 -8.52
CA CYS A 174 -2.06 -3.48 -7.19
C CYS A 174 -0.61 -3.00 -7.12
N ILE A 175 -0.43 -1.84 -6.53
CA ILE A 175 0.85 -1.18 -6.31
C ILE A 175 1.08 -1.12 -4.80
N CYS A 176 1.98 -1.95 -4.30
CA CYS A 176 2.12 -2.17 -2.88
C CYS A 176 3.38 -1.49 -2.36
N ARG A 177 3.23 -0.46 -1.52
CA ARG A 177 4.36 0.22 -0.88
C ARG A 177 4.90 -0.62 0.27
N THR A 178 6.22 -0.60 0.42
CA THR A 178 6.90 -1.11 1.62
C THR A 178 6.35 -0.45 2.90
N ASP A 179 6.11 -1.26 3.93
CA ASP A 179 5.74 -0.82 5.27
C ASP A 179 6.96 -0.25 5.98
N TYR A 180 7.33 0.96 5.56
CA TYR A 180 8.52 1.65 6.00
C TYR A 180 8.16 3.01 6.64
N PRO A 181 8.68 3.33 7.83
CA PRO A 181 9.33 2.42 8.77
C PRO A 181 8.34 1.36 9.30
N GLY A 182 8.84 0.18 9.70
CA GLY A 182 7.99 -0.95 10.10
C GLY A 182 8.59 -2.29 9.71
N THR A 183 7.75 -3.22 9.24
CA THR A 183 8.16 -4.61 8.96
C THR A 183 8.90 -4.79 7.63
N GLU A 184 9.07 -3.73 6.85
CA GLU A 184 9.70 -3.77 5.52
C GLU A 184 8.94 -4.63 4.51
N SER A 185 7.71 -5.04 4.84
CA SER A 185 6.84 -5.78 3.95
C SER A 185 6.08 -4.83 3.03
N MET A 186 6.10 -5.06 1.72
CA MET A 186 5.23 -4.46 0.67
C MET A 186 3.70 -4.62 0.87
N VAL A 187 3.15 -4.15 1.98
CA VAL A 187 1.74 -4.40 2.36
C VAL A 187 0.84 -3.17 2.30
N ILE A 188 1.32 -2.00 1.92
CA ILE A 188 0.49 -0.79 1.86
C ILE A 188 -0.03 -0.60 0.43
N ALA A 189 -1.30 -0.93 0.21
CA ALA A 189 -1.87 -0.97 -1.14
C ALA A 189 -2.29 0.40 -1.69
N THR A 190 -1.99 0.63 -2.97
CA THR A 190 -2.68 1.57 -3.85
C THR A 190 -3.26 0.77 -5.02
N VAL A 191 -4.57 0.86 -5.25
CA VAL A 191 -5.29 0.00 -6.21
C VAL A 191 -6.10 0.87 -7.19
N PRO A 192 -5.46 1.41 -8.26
CA PRO A 192 -6.18 2.18 -9.26
C PRO A 192 -7.11 1.27 -10.07
N GLN A 193 -8.40 1.59 -10.06
CA GLN A 193 -9.40 0.94 -10.91
C GLN A 193 -9.14 1.22 -12.40
N PRO A 194 -9.71 0.44 -13.34
CA PRO A 194 -9.64 0.75 -14.77
C PRO A 194 -10.04 2.21 -15.07
N GLY A 195 -9.18 2.91 -15.80
CA GLY A 195 -9.32 4.34 -16.13
C GLY A 195 -9.00 5.31 -14.98
N GLN A 196 -8.73 4.83 -13.77
CA GLN A 196 -8.56 5.68 -12.60
C GLN A 196 -7.13 6.21 -12.47
N GLN A 197 -7.05 7.49 -12.10
CA GLN A 197 -5.83 8.11 -11.58
C GLN A 197 -5.87 8.19 -10.06
N LEU A 198 -4.79 7.77 -9.39
CA LEU A 198 -4.59 7.94 -7.95
C LEU A 198 -3.25 8.64 -7.68
N ALA A 199 -3.17 9.40 -6.60
CA ALA A 199 -1.88 9.90 -6.13
C ALA A 199 -1.01 8.72 -5.64
N LEU A 200 0.31 8.88 -5.70
CA LEU A 200 1.23 8.04 -4.94
C LEU A 200 1.88 8.88 -3.84
N THR A 201 2.19 8.25 -2.71
CA THR A 201 2.94 8.93 -1.66
C THR A 201 4.36 9.18 -2.13
N ASN A 202 4.79 10.44 -2.06
CA ASN A 202 6.14 10.87 -2.41
C ASN A 202 6.85 11.33 -1.13
N PRO A 203 7.63 10.49 -0.45
CA PRO A 203 8.31 10.90 0.78
C PRO A 203 9.32 12.02 0.50
N ALA A 204 9.30 13.06 1.33
CA ALA A 204 10.36 14.06 1.38
C ALA A 204 11.52 13.51 2.23
N SER A 205 12.56 13.01 1.58
CA SER A 205 13.58 12.18 2.21
C SER A 205 14.45 12.93 3.23
N ALA A 206 14.50 14.26 3.13
CA ALA A 206 15.23 15.14 4.05
C ALA A 206 14.62 15.16 5.47
N ASP A 207 13.29 15.06 5.59
CA ASP A 207 12.56 15.31 6.85
C ASP A 207 11.73 14.11 7.33
N TYR A 208 11.81 12.99 6.62
CA TYR A 208 11.05 11.77 6.93
C TYR A 208 11.87 10.79 7.79
N TYR A 209 11.91 9.51 7.42
CA TYR A 209 12.61 8.46 8.14
C TYR A 209 14.06 8.35 7.62
N ILE A 210 15.02 8.34 8.54
CA ILE A 210 16.44 8.10 8.27
C ILE A 210 16.76 6.71 8.78
N TRP A 211 17.15 5.81 7.89
CA TRP A 211 17.56 4.46 8.23
C TRP A 211 19.06 4.32 8.11
N ASN A 212 19.73 3.97 9.22
CA ASN A 212 21.19 3.77 9.24
C ASN A 212 21.94 4.94 8.55
N ASP A 213 21.64 6.16 9.01
CA ASP A 213 22.19 7.43 8.51
C ASP A 213 21.91 7.73 7.03
N SER A 214 20.97 7.01 6.42
CA SER A 214 20.62 7.14 5.02
C SER A 214 19.17 7.61 4.86
N PRO A 215 18.90 8.61 4.01
CA PRO A 215 17.55 9.09 3.74
C PRO A 215 16.74 8.00 3.04
N THR A 216 15.45 7.94 3.32
CA THR A 216 14.58 6.89 2.81
C THR A 216 13.56 7.46 1.83
N THR A 217 13.18 6.63 0.87
CA THR A 217 12.16 6.96 -0.15
C THR A 217 11.18 5.80 -0.25
N ALA A 218 10.11 5.95 -1.02
CA ALA A 218 9.12 4.92 -1.17
C ALA A 218 9.51 3.95 -2.29
N GLN A 219 9.54 2.66 -1.96
CA GLN A 219 9.53 1.59 -2.94
C GLN A 219 8.13 1.00 -3.04
N TYR A 220 7.66 0.85 -4.26
CA TYR A 220 6.38 0.26 -4.61
C TYR A 220 6.61 -1.00 -5.43
N TYR A 221 5.80 -2.03 -5.20
CA TYR A 221 5.84 -3.32 -5.89
C TYR A 221 4.63 -3.38 -6.81
N VAL A 222 4.89 -3.42 -8.11
CA VAL A 222 3.84 -3.46 -9.14
C VAL A 222 3.53 -4.92 -9.45
N ASN A 223 2.32 -5.35 -9.14
CA ASN A 223 1.88 -6.73 -9.38
C ASN A 223 1.22 -6.87 -10.76
N LYS A 224 1.10 -8.12 -11.23
CA LYS A 224 0.46 -8.46 -12.51
C LYS A 224 -1.02 -8.04 -12.53
N LEU A 225 -1.56 -7.94 -13.74
CA LEU A 225 -2.96 -7.56 -13.98
C LEU A 225 -3.93 -8.57 -13.35
N GLY A 226 -5.00 -8.08 -12.71
CA GLY A 226 -6.08 -8.89 -12.12
C GLY A 226 -5.72 -9.57 -10.80
N TYR A 227 -4.63 -9.17 -10.14
CA TYR A 227 -4.28 -9.65 -8.80
C TYR A 227 -4.98 -8.76 -7.76
N ALA A 228 -5.80 -9.39 -6.90
CA ALA A 228 -6.45 -8.71 -5.79
C ALA A 228 -5.44 -8.35 -4.69
N VAL A 229 -5.82 -7.45 -3.79
CA VAL A 229 -4.90 -6.90 -2.78
C VAL A 229 -4.38 -7.98 -1.82
N GLU A 230 -5.22 -8.96 -1.49
CA GLU A 230 -4.91 -10.13 -0.64
C GLU A 230 -3.83 -11.02 -1.26
N ASP A 231 -3.73 -11.04 -2.60
CA ASP A 231 -2.75 -11.82 -3.34
C ASP A 231 -1.49 -11.01 -3.67
N ALA A 232 -1.62 -9.69 -3.79
CA ALA A 232 -0.60 -8.80 -4.34
C ALA A 232 0.21 -8.04 -3.28
N CYS A 233 -0.42 -7.61 -2.19
CA CYS A 233 0.20 -6.78 -1.15
C CYS A 233 0.48 -7.58 0.12
N VAL A 234 1.10 -8.74 -0.05
CA VAL A 234 1.45 -9.68 1.04
C VAL A 234 2.89 -10.16 0.87
N TRP A 235 3.53 -10.60 1.95
CA TRP A 235 4.94 -10.99 1.88
C TRP A 235 5.13 -12.16 0.91
N LYS A 236 4.34 -13.21 1.09
CA LYS A 236 4.30 -14.38 0.23
C LYS A 236 2.88 -14.58 -0.28
N SER A 237 2.68 -14.34 -1.57
CA SER A 237 1.42 -14.61 -2.25
C SER A 237 1.13 -16.10 -2.29
N SER A 238 -0.09 -16.51 -1.96
CA SER A 238 -0.54 -17.90 -2.15
C SER A 238 -0.88 -18.19 -3.61
N LYS A 239 -1.34 -17.16 -4.35
CA LYS A 239 -1.70 -17.24 -5.77
C LYS A 239 -0.49 -17.34 -6.69
N ASP A 240 0.56 -16.57 -6.43
CA ASP A 240 1.80 -16.58 -7.22
C ASP A 240 3.04 -16.36 -6.33
N PRO A 241 3.54 -17.41 -5.66
CA PRO A 241 4.63 -17.28 -4.68
C PRO A 241 5.95 -16.75 -5.24
N LEU A 242 6.13 -16.74 -6.56
CA LEU A 242 7.35 -16.33 -7.25
C LEU A 242 7.14 -15.12 -8.17
N GLY A 243 5.95 -14.52 -8.18
CA GLY A 243 5.60 -13.44 -9.11
C GLY A 243 4.66 -12.37 -8.57
N ALA A 244 4.32 -12.42 -7.29
CA ALA A 244 3.50 -11.42 -6.60
C ALA A 244 4.00 -11.16 -5.16
N GLY A 245 3.51 -10.10 -4.53
CA GLY A 245 3.96 -9.73 -3.18
C GLY A 245 5.41 -9.26 -3.18
N ASN A 246 6.22 -9.77 -2.25
CA ASN A 246 7.64 -9.50 -2.21
C ASN A 246 8.37 -9.94 -3.50
N TRP A 247 7.79 -10.87 -4.25
CA TRP A 247 8.31 -11.36 -5.53
C TRP A 247 7.68 -10.69 -6.75
N ALA A 248 6.99 -9.56 -6.58
CA ALA A 248 6.42 -8.81 -7.71
C ALA A 248 7.48 -8.50 -8.78
N PRO A 249 7.12 -8.43 -10.09
CA PRO A 249 8.10 -8.32 -11.18
C PRO A 249 8.92 -7.03 -11.17
N VAL A 250 8.27 -5.92 -10.82
CA VAL A 250 8.79 -4.57 -11.03
C VAL A 250 8.62 -3.75 -9.76
N ASN A 251 9.62 -2.93 -9.48
CA ASN A 251 9.55 -1.89 -8.48
C ASN A 251 9.48 -0.50 -9.10
N ILE A 252 8.80 0.39 -8.39
CA ILE A 252 8.83 1.82 -8.63
C ILE A 252 9.44 2.50 -7.40
N GLY A 253 10.47 3.30 -7.62
CA GLY A 253 11.05 4.17 -6.58
C GLY A 253 10.48 5.59 -6.71
N VAL A 254 10.08 6.19 -5.59
CA VAL A 254 9.58 7.58 -5.55
C VAL A 254 10.11 8.29 -4.31
N GLY A 255 10.76 9.45 -4.49
CA GLY A 255 11.09 10.31 -3.36
C GLY A 255 11.59 11.69 -3.77
N LYS A 256 11.24 12.70 -2.96
CA LYS A 256 11.76 14.05 -3.07
C LYS A 256 13.05 14.17 -2.28
N SER A 257 14.15 14.42 -2.98
CA SER A 257 15.47 14.56 -2.40
C SER A 257 15.70 15.96 -1.83
N SER A 258 16.81 16.15 -1.12
CA SER A 258 17.22 17.42 -0.52
C SER A 258 17.55 18.51 -1.55
N ASP A 259 17.80 18.14 -2.80
CA ASP A 259 17.96 19.08 -3.93
C ASP A 259 16.62 19.67 -4.42
N GLY A 260 15.50 19.26 -3.82
CA GLY A 260 14.15 19.71 -4.17
C GLY A 260 13.51 18.96 -5.35
N ASN A 261 14.24 18.05 -6.00
CA ASN A 261 13.71 17.24 -7.10
C ASN A 261 13.06 15.97 -6.57
N THR A 262 11.99 15.52 -7.23
CA THR A 262 11.45 14.18 -7.03
C THR A 262 12.00 13.25 -8.09
N TYR A 263 12.69 12.20 -7.66
CA TYR A 263 13.20 11.15 -8.51
C TYR A 263 12.20 10.01 -8.57
N ILE A 264 11.97 9.49 -9.78
CA ILE A 264 11.02 8.42 -10.05
C ILE A 264 11.74 7.38 -10.92
N SER A 265 11.74 6.13 -10.46
CA SER A 265 12.44 5.03 -11.13
C SER A 265 11.48 3.89 -11.42
N ILE A 266 11.70 3.17 -12.53
CA ILE A 266 11.11 1.86 -12.82
C ILE A 266 12.27 0.89 -12.96
N PHE A 267 12.27 -0.19 -12.18
CA PHE A 267 13.37 -1.17 -12.21
C PHE A 267 12.87 -2.57 -11.84
N ASN A 268 13.64 -3.59 -12.23
CA ASN A 268 13.31 -4.96 -11.87
C ASN A 268 13.48 -5.20 -10.36
N ASN A 269 12.65 -6.06 -9.79
CA ASN A 269 12.78 -6.47 -8.39
C ASN A 269 13.88 -7.53 -8.23
N ALA A 270 15.12 -7.15 -8.53
CA ALA A 270 16.29 -8.03 -8.42
C ALA A 270 17.06 -7.80 -7.12
N PRO A 271 17.72 -8.83 -6.57
CA PRO A 271 17.76 -10.23 -7.05
C PRO A 271 16.55 -11.08 -6.60
N THR A 272 15.60 -10.48 -5.89
CA THR A 272 14.46 -11.17 -5.24
C THR A 272 13.61 -11.96 -6.22
N SER A 273 13.32 -11.40 -7.40
CA SER A 273 12.39 -11.97 -8.38
C SER A 273 12.98 -11.95 -9.79
N THR A 274 12.60 -12.97 -10.56
CA THR A 274 12.83 -13.05 -12.02
C THR A 274 11.52 -12.93 -12.81
N ALA A 275 10.40 -12.72 -12.13
CA ALA A 275 9.09 -12.60 -12.75
C ALA A 275 9.03 -11.42 -13.72
N LYS A 276 8.11 -11.52 -14.68
CA LYS A 276 7.87 -10.49 -15.70
C LYS A 276 6.48 -9.91 -15.51
N LEU A 277 6.40 -8.60 -15.73
CA LEU A 277 5.13 -7.88 -15.77
C LEU A 277 4.44 -8.19 -17.10
N ASP A 278 3.11 -8.22 -17.07
CA ASP A 278 2.24 -8.59 -18.19
C ASP A 278 1.62 -7.38 -18.90
N PHE A 279 2.11 -6.17 -18.60
CA PHE A 279 1.73 -4.90 -19.22
C PHE A 279 2.90 -3.90 -19.20
N ASN A 280 2.71 -2.77 -19.88
CA ASN A 280 3.71 -1.71 -20.04
C ASN A 280 3.55 -0.62 -18.99
N ILE A 281 4.67 -0.01 -18.59
CA ILE A 281 4.71 1.13 -17.68
C ILE A 281 5.48 2.26 -18.36
N GLU A 282 4.96 3.48 -18.35
CA GLU A 282 5.72 4.68 -18.72
C GLU A 282 5.55 5.81 -17.71
N ILE A 283 6.57 6.64 -17.56
CA ILE A 283 6.49 7.90 -16.80
C ILE A 283 6.36 9.05 -17.79
N THR A 284 5.30 9.83 -17.64
CA THR A 284 5.05 11.07 -18.39
C THR A 284 5.12 12.29 -17.47
N GLY A 285 5.38 13.48 -18.03
CA GLY A 285 5.49 14.73 -17.28
C GLY A 285 6.83 14.96 -16.56
N ALA A 286 7.81 14.07 -16.78
CA ALA A 286 9.16 14.16 -16.21
C ALA A 286 10.21 14.63 -17.22
N ASN A 287 11.44 14.89 -16.75
CA ASN A 287 12.52 15.51 -17.53
C ASN A 287 13.17 14.58 -18.57
N SER A 288 12.94 13.28 -18.50
CA SER A 288 13.52 12.28 -19.40
C SER A 288 12.55 11.12 -19.62
N LYS A 289 12.71 10.39 -20.73
CA LYS A 289 11.92 9.18 -20.97
C LYS A 289 12.35 8.10 -19.97
N CYS A 290 11.38 7.49 -19.30
CA CYS A 290 11.57 6.27 -18.52
C CYS A 290 10.33 5.39 -18.64
N ALA A 291 10.51 4.19 -19.17
CA ALA A 291 9.46 3.23 -19.44
C ALA A 291 9.97 1.79 -19.44
N LEU A 292 9.09 0.85 -19.12
CA LEU A 292 9.19 -0.58 -19.36
C LEU A 292 8.16 -0.94 -20.45
N VAL A 293 8.63 -1.32 -21.63
CA VAL A 293 7.78 -1.68 -22.79
C VAL A 293 8.20 -3.04 -23.30
N ASP A 294 7.25 -3.97 -23.37
CA ASP A 294 7.45 -5.36 -23.80
C ASP A 294 8.64 -6.03 -23.08
N GLY A 295 8.73 -5.81 -21.77
CA GLY A 295 9.80 -6.33 -20.92
C GLY A 295 11.15 -5.63 -21.05
N SER A 296 11.25 -4.55 -21.83
CA SER A 296 12.49 -3.78 -22.07
C SER A 296 12.44 -2.39 -21.44
N TYR A 297 13.49 -2.03 -20.69
CA TYR A 297 13.61 -0.72 -20.05
C TYR A 297 14.16 0.33 -21.03
N THR A 298 13.76 1.58 -20.85
CA THR A 298 14.32 2.72 -21.59
C THR A 298 15.83 2.83 -21.32
N GLY A 299 16.62 2.91 -22.40
CA GLY A 299 18.09 2.90 -22.32
C GLY A 299 18.71 1.51 -22.19
N GLY A 300 17.90 0.45 -22.12
CA GLY A 300 18.35 -0.91 -21.88
C GLY A 300 18.60 -1.22 -20.40
N GLY A 301 19.21 -2.37 -20.11
CA GLY A 301 19.55 -2.77 -18.73
C GLY A 301 18.35 -3.22 -17.90
N THR A 302 18.34 -2.85 -16.61
CA THR A 302 17.42 -3.38 -15.60
C THR A 302 16.50 -2.33 -14.98
N GLY A 303 16.55 -1.09 -15.46
CA GLY A 303 15.72 -0.01 -14.97
C GLY A 303 16.04 1.34 -15.61
N CYS A 304 15.25 2.35 -15.27
CA CYS A 304 15.46 3.74 -15.64
C CYS A 304 15.02 4.67 -14.51
N THR A 305 15.53 5.91 -14.53
CA THR A 305 15.17 6.97 -13.57
C THR A 305 14.92 8.27 -14.33
N THR A 306 13.93 9.02 -13.88
CA THR A 306 13.62 10.37 -14.34
C THR A 306 13.31 11.27 -13.13
N ALA A 307 13.14 12.57 -13.35
CA ALA A 307 12.85 13.50 -12.27
C ALA A 307 11.84 14.58 -12.67
N ILE A 308 11.12 15.08 -11.67
CA ILE A 308 10.32 16.30 -11.72
C ILE A 308 10.85 17.32 -10.72
N SER A 309 10.73 18.61 -11.04
CA SER A 309 11.18 19.73 -10.21
C SER A 309 10.03 20.70 -9.93
N GLY A 310 10.12 21.43 -8.81
CA GLY A 310 9.09 22.39 -8.40
C GLY A 310 7.71 21.73 -8.26
N ASP A 311 6.69 22.38 -8.84
CA ASP A 311 5.28 21.93 -8.79
C ASP A 311 4.89 21.05 -10.00
N ALA A 312 5.87 20.59 -10.78
CA ALA A 312 5.62 19.68 -11.89
C ALA A 312 4.98 18.38 -11.40
N LYS A 313 4.26 17.71 -12.30
CA LYS A 313 3.55 16.46 -12.02
C LYS A 313 4.03 15.37 -12.95
N ALA A 314 4.24 14.18 -12.40
CA ALA A 314 4.50 12.97 -13.16
C ALA A 314 3.34 11.99 -13.03
N ILE A 315 3.03 11.32 -14.15
CA ILE A 315 2.06 10.22 -14.21
C ILE A 315 2.82 8.97 -14.61
N ILE A 316 2.80 7.98 -13.72
CA ILE A 316 3.17 6.60 -14.01
C ILE A 316 1.94 5.95 -14.63
N ARG A 317 2.00 5.61 -15.90
CA ARG A 317 0.87 5.08 -16.66
C ARG A 317 1.05 3.59 -16.92
N PHE A 318 0.03 2.80 -16.61
CA PHE A 318 -0.04 1.37 -16.92
C PHE A 318 -0.91 1.17 -18.16
N TYR A 319 -0.40 0.46 -19.17
CA TYR A 319 -1.09 0.27 -20.45
C TYR A 319 -0.68 -1.03 -21.15
N LYS A 320 -1.45 -1.44 -22.16
CA LYS A 320 -1.07 -2.51 -23.10
C LYS A 320 -0.41 -1.91 -24.32
#